data_AF-A0A950LBB8-F1
#
_entry.id   AF-A0A950LBB8-F1
#
_cell.length_a   1.000
_cell.length_b   1.000
_cell.length_c   1.000
_cell.angle_alpha   90.00
_cell.angle_beta   90.00
_cell.angle_gamma   90.00
#
_symmetry.space_group_name_H-M   'P 1'
#
loop_
_entity.id
_entity.type
_entity.pdbx_description
1 polymer ?
#
loop_
_entity_poly.entity_id
_entity_poly.type
_entity_poly.pdbx_seq_one_letter_code
_entity_poly.pdbx_strand_id
1 'polypeptide(L)'
;MPTLLCVTALMLALLGPLLLLASGRSRDADALVLWSAAIMTGAVGLALMAGRAWLPVFICDDVSNALIVLATALFWTATRVFAGRPVLPAAVIAGPLLWLGVRQLPVIGTSLSAEIAIPCAIGSVYTFAA
;
A
#
# COMPACT_ATOMS: atom_id res chain seq x y z
N MET A 1 1.27 18.72 0.40
CA MET A 1 0.06 18.88 1.24
C MET A 1 0.08 17.85 2.38
N PRO A 2 0.78 18.13 3.50
CA PRO A 2 0.93 17.16 4.60
C PRO A 2 -0.39 16.90 5.34
N THR A 3 -1.29 17.87 5.42
CA THR A 3 -2.58 17.75 6.09
C THR A 3 -3.49 16.70 5.47
N LEU A 4 -3.55 16.64 4.12
CA LEU A 4 -4.36 15.66 3.41
C LEU A 4 -3.87 14.23 3.67
N LEU A 5 -2.56 14.01 3.64
CA LEU A 5 -1.95 12.71 3.95
C LEU A 5 -2.27 12.28 5.39
N CYS A 6 -2.17 13.18 6.37
CA CYS A 6 -2.52 12.89 7.76
C CYS A 6 -4.00 12.52 7.92
N VAL A 7 -4.91 13.29 7.31
CA VAL A 7 -6.36 13.02 7.39
C VAL A 7 -6.69 11.66 6.76
N THR A 8 -6.13 11.36 5.60
CA THR A 8 -6.31 10.05 4.95
C THR A 8 -5.74 8.93 5.80
N ALA A 9 -4.54 9.10 6.37
CA ALA A 9 -3.94 8.11 7.26
C ALA A 9 -4.82 7.84 8.49
N LEU A 10 -5.37 8.89 9.11
CA LEU A 10 -6.29 8.76 10.25
C LEU A 10 -7.60 8.06 9.87
N MET A 11 -8.17 8.40 8.72
CA MET A 11 -9.36 7.72 8.21
C MET A 11 -9.10 6.23 7.99
N LEU A 12 -7.99 5.87 7.35
CA LEU A 12 -7.60 4.46 7.17
C LEU A 12 -7.33 3.79 8.51
N ALA A 13 -6.67 4.47 9.45
CA ALA A 13 -6.41 3.98 10.81
C ALA A 13 -7.69 3.65 11.58
N LEU A 14 -8.78 4.38 11.35
CA LEU A 14 -10.10 4.11 11.93
C LEU A 14 -10.84 3.01 11.17
N LEU A 15 -10.79 3.02 9.83
CA LEU A 15 -11.51 2.06 8.99
C LEU A 15 -10.96 0.64 9.10
N GLY A 16 -9.64 0.47 9.18
CA GLY A 16 -9.01 -0.86 9.20
C GLY A 16 -9.48 -1.75 10.36
N PRO A 17 -9.43 -1.28 11.62
CA PRO A 17 -9.92 -2.03 12.76
C PRO A 17 -11.41 -2.31 12.70
N LEU A 18 -12.23 -1.35 12.24
CA LEU A 18 -13.66 -1.55 12.05
C LEU A 18 -13.95 -2.67 11.04
N LEU A 19 -13.19 -2.71 9.94
CA LEU A 19 -13.31 -3.76 8.93
C LEU A 19 -12.86 -5.12 9.47
N LEU A 20 -11.82 -5.14 10.32
CA LEU A 20 -11.36 -6.35 11.00
C LEU A 20 -12.39 -6.87 12.00
N LEU A 21 -13.06 -5.99 12.72
CA LEU A 21 -14.16 -6.38 13.61
C LEU A 21 -15.36 -6.91 12.82
N ALA A 22 -15.62 -6.36 11.63
CA ALA A 22 -16.66 -6.84 10.74
C ALA A 22 -16.34 -8.23 10.14
N SER A 23 -15.07 -8.55 9.90
CA SER A 23 -14.66 -9.82 9.30
C SER A 23 -15.09 -11.03 10.14
N GLY A 24 -15.03 -10.92 11.47
CA GLY A 24 -15.44 -11.98 12.40
C GLY A 24 -16.93 -12.38 12.34
N ARG A 25 -17.76 -11.66 11.58
CA ARG A 25 -19.22 -11.89 11.45
C ARG A 25 -19.64 -12.34 10.05
N SER A 26 -18.69 -12.47 9.13
CA SER A 26 -18.94 -12.62 7.69
C SER A 26 -18.48 -13.98 7.16
N ARG A 27 -19.11 -14.46 6.08
CA ARG A 27 -18.64 -15.66 5.36
C ARG A 27 -17.35 -15.42 4.57
N ASP A 28 -17.08 -14.16 4.24
CA ASP A 28 -15.91 -13.71 3.48
C ASP A 28 -14.81 -13.15 4.41
N ALA A 29 -14.68 -13.73 5.59
CA ALA A 29 -13.78 -13.25 6.64
C ALA A 29 -12.34 -13.08 6.16
N ASP A 30 -11.82 -14.02 5.37
CA ASP A 30 -10.45 -14.00 4.85
C ASP A 30 -10.19 -12.79 3.93
N ALA A 31 -11.15 -12.47 3.06
CA ALA A 31 -11.04 -11.33 2.16
C ALA A 31 -11.12 -9.99 2.92
N LEU A 32 -11.98 -9.91 3.94
CA LEU A 32 -12.09 -8.75 4.81
C LEU A 32 -10.85 -8.54 5.69
N VAL A 33 -10.23 -9.61 6.17
CA VAL A 33 -8.93 -9.53 6.88
C VAL A 33 -7.85 -8.95 5.95
N LEU A 34 -7.79 -9.41 4.70
CA LEU A 34 -6.83 -8.88 3.72
C LEU A 34 -7.09 -7.40 3.37
N TRP A 35 -8.35 -6.99 3.23
CA TRP A 35 -8.69 -5.57 3.06
C TRP A 35 -8.31 -4.73 4.28
N SER A 36 -8.55 -5.24 5.48
CA SER A 36 -8.12 -4.55 6.71
C SER A 36 -6.60 -4.40 6.74
N ALA A 37 -5.86 -5.46 6.41
CA ALA A 37 -4.41 -5.41 6.28
C ALA A 37 -3.94 -4.39 5.23
N ALA A 38 -4.61 -4.32 4.08
CA ALA A 38 -4.34 -3.33 3.03
C ALA A 38 -4.53 -1.89 3.55
N ILE A 39 -5.66 -1.63 4.21
CA ILE A 39 -5.99 -0.33 4.80
C ILE A 39 -4.97 0.09 5.86
N MET A 40 -4.60 -0.82 6.77
CA MET A 40 -3.61 -0.56 7.81
C MET A 40 -2.23 -0.30 7.22
N THR A 41 -1.81 -1.08 6.23
CA THR A 41 -0.54 -0.89 5.54
C THR A 41 -0.50 0.48 4.85
N GLY A 42 -1.59 0.87 4.18
CA GLY A 42 -1.73 2.18 3.54
C GLY A 42 -1.71 3.33 4.55
N ALA A 43 -2.36 3.18 5.70
CA ALA A 43 -2.33 4.17 6.77
C ALA A 43 -0.90 4.45 7.26
N VAL A 44 -0.12 3.38 7.50
CA VAL A 44 1.29 3.49 7.91
C VAL A 44 2.12 4.16 6.81
N GLY A 45 1.97 3.75 5.55
CA GLY A 45 2.69 4.36 4.42
C GLY A 45 2.45 5.87 4.32
N LEU A 46 1.19 6.30 4.38
CA LEU A 46 0.81 7.72 4.35
C LEU A 46 1.30 8.49 5.57
N ALA A 47 1.28 7.89 6.77
CA ALA A 47 1.79 8.51 7.99
C ALA A 47 3.30 8.75 7.91
N LEU A 48 4.08 7.77 7.42
CA LEU A 48 5.52 7.93 7.20
C LEU A 48 5.81 9.04 6.19
N MET A 49 5.04 9.10 5.10
CA MET A 49 5.18 10.14 4.07
C MET A 49 4.86 11.54 4.62
N ALA A 50 3.87 11.66 5.51
CA ALA A 50 3.54 12.92 6.18
C ALA A 50 4.59 13.35 7.22
N GLY A 51 5.35 12.41 7.76
CA GLY A 51 6.37 12.64 8.79
C GLY A 51 7.72 13.17 8.28
N ARG A 52 7.80 13.68 7.05
CA ARG A 52 9.05 14.14 6.39
C ARG A 52 9.85 15.18 7.16
N ALA A 53 9.21 15.91 8.08
CA ALA A 53 9.89 16.89 8.95
C ALA A 53 10.67 16.25 10.11
N TRP A 54 10.37 14.99 10.46
CA TRP A 54 10.85 14.34 11.69
C TRP A 54 11.59 13.03 11.46
N LEU A 55 11.48 12.46 10.26
CA LEU A 55 11.99 11.14 9.90
C LEU A 55 13.10 11.24 8.84
N PRO A 56 14.01 10.26 8.77
CA PRO A 56 14.98 10.15 7.71
C PRO A 56 14.33 10.09 6.32
N VAL A 57 14.96 10.72 5.33
CA VAL A 57 14.49 10.76 3.92
C VAL A 57 14.20 9.36 3.39
N PHE A 58 15.06 8.38 3.70
CA PHE A 58 14.86 6.98 3.33
C PHE A 58 13.51 6.40 3.81
N ILE A 59 13.09 6.72 5.04
CA ILE A 59 11.84 6.23 5.60
C ILE A 59 10.64 6.93 4.94
N CYS A 60 10.74 8.24 4.75
CA CYS A 60 9.65 9.03 4.19
C CYS A 60 9.42 8.83 2.71
N ASP A 61 10.45 8.43 1.97
CA ASP A 61 10.39 8.32 0.51
C ASP A 61 10.34 6.85 0.08
N ASP A 62 11.29 6.04 0.53
CA ASP A 62 11.47 4.70 -0.01
C ASP A 62 10.52 3.72 0.69
N VAL A 63 10.50 3.73 2.03
CA VAL A 63 9.66 2.83 2.83
C VAL A 63 8.18 3.18 2.68
N SER A 64 7.83 4.46 2.70
CA SER A 64 6.43 4.90 2.55
C SER A 64 5.82 4.42 1.23
N ASN A 65 6.52 4.62 0.10
CA ASN A 65 6.06 4.20 -1.22
C ASN A 65 6.03 2.66 -1.34
N ALA A 66 7.01 1.96 -0.75
CA ALA A 66 6.96 0.50 -0.69
C ALA A 66 5.70 -0.01 0.02
N LEU A 67 5.31 0.62 1.13
CA LEU A 67 4.07 0.29 1.86
C LEU A 67 2.81 0.65 1.07
N ILE A 68 2.80 1.77 0.34
CA ILE A 68 1.66 2.14 -0.52
C ILE A 68 1.48 1.13 -1.65
N VAL A 69 2.57 0.68 -2.27
CA VAL A 69 2.54 -0.39 -3.30
C VAL A 69 2.08 -1.71 -2.68
N LEU A 70 2.56 -2.07 -1.49
CA LEU A 70 2.13 -3.27 -0.77
C LEU A 70 0.63 -3.22 -0.43
N ALA A 71 0.14 -2.08 0.06
CA ALA A 71 -1.28 -1.87 0.33
C ALA A 71 -2.12 -2.08 -0.93
N THR A 72 -1.67 -1.53 -2.07
CA THR A 72 -2.32 -1.74 -3.37
C THR A 72 -2.36 -3.22 -3.75
N ALA A 73 -1.25 -3.94 -3.59
CA ALA A 73 -1.17 -5.36 -3.87
C ALA A 73 -2.12 -6.19 -2.98
N LEU A 74 -2.22 -5.84 -1.69
CA LEU A 74 -3.15 -6.46 -0.74
C LEU A 74 -4.62 -6.19 -1.11
N PHE A 75 -4.96 -4.97 -1.56
CA PHE A 75 -6.29 -4.64 -2.05
C PHE A 75 -6.72 -5.56 -3.19
N TRP A 76 -5.88 -5.72 -4.22
CA TRP A 76 -6.18 -6.61 -5.34
C TRP A 76 -6.18 -8.08 -4.93
N THR A 77 -5.32 -8.48 -4.00
CA THR A 77 -5.33 -9.84 -3.46
C THR A 77 -6.63 -10.14 -2.71
N ALA A 78 -7.15 -9.21 -1.92
CA ALA A 78 -8.45 -9.38 -1.27
C ALA A 78 -9.58 -9.48 -2.29
N THR A 79 -9.57 -8.69 -3.37
CA THR A 79 -10.58 -8.81 -4.44
C THR A 79 -10.55 -10.20 -5.10
N ARG A 80 -9.36 -10.77 -5.27
CA ARG A 80 -9.21 -12.15 -5.76
C ARG A 80 -9.82 -13.16 -4.80
N VAL A 81 -9.55 -13.02 -3.50
CA VAL A 81 -10.11 -13.92 -2.47
C VAL A 81 -11.64 -13.80 -2.41
N PHE A 82 -12.19 -12.59 -2.52
CA PHE A 82 -13.64 -12.38 -2.68
C PHE A 82 -14.21 -13.09 -3.92
N ALA A 83 -13.45 -13.12 -5.02
CA ALA A 83 -13.82 -13.84 -6.24
C ALA A 83 -13.57 -15.36 -6.17
N GLY A 84 -13.16 -15.90 -5.01
CA GLY A 84 -12.81 -17.32 -4.84
C GLY A 84 -11.53 -17.75 -5.53
N ARG A 85 -10.69 -16.80 -5.97
CA ARG A 85 -9.39 -17.07 -6.62
C ARG A 85 -8.28 -17.22 -5.58
N PRO A 86 -7.28 -18.08 -5.83
CA PRO A 86 -6.17 -18.27 -4.90
C PRO A 86 -5.29 -17.02 -4.77
N VAL A 87 -4.65 -16.88 -3.61
CA VAL A 87 -3.66 -15.83 -3.33
C VAL A 87 -2.37 -16.11 -4.10
N LEU A 88 -1.78 -15.08 -4.71
CA LEU A 88 -0.45 -15.13 -5.33
C LEU A 88 0.55 -14.35 -4.48
N PRO A 89 1.17 -14.96 -3.47
CA PRO A 89 2.04 -14.24 -2.53
C PRO A 89 3.26 -13.63 -3.23
N ALA A 90 3.78 -14.27 -4.28
CA ALA A 90 4.86 -13.74 -5.10
C ALA A 90 4.48 -12.40 -5.77
N ALA A 91 3.24 -12.26 -6.24
CA ALA A 91 2.77 -11.00 -6.81
C ALA A 91 2.70 -9.91 -5.73
N VAL A 92 2.24 -10.23 -4.52
CA VAL A 92 2.12 -9.28 -3.40
C VAL A 92 3.47 -8.62 -3.06
N ILE A 93 4.54 -9.40 -3.03
CA ILE A 93 5.88 -8.90 -2.67
C ILE A 93 6.65 -8.32 -3.86
N ALA A 94 6.30 -8.67 -5.10
CA ALA A 94 7.03 -8.23 -6.29
C ALA A 94 7.04 -6.71 -6.45
N GLY A 95 5.90 -6.04 -6.28
CA GLY A 95 5.77 -4.59 -6.44
C GLY A 95 6.62 -3.78 -5.46
N PRO A 96 6.52 -4.03 -4.14
CA PRO A 96 7.37 -3.35 -3.16
C PRO A 96 8.87 -3.58 -3.40
N LEU A 97 9.27 -4.81 -3.77
CA LEU A 97 10.66 -5.12 -4.09
C LEU A 97 11.13 -4.41 -5.37
N LEU A 98 10.27 -4.36 -6.40
CA LEU A 98 10.55 -3.61 -7.63
C LEU A 98 10.73 -2.13 -7.33
N TRP A 99 9.87 -1.52 -6.50
CA TRP A 99 10.04 -0.13 -6.08
C TRP A 99 11.37 0.10 -5.36
N LEU A 100 11.69 -0.71 -4.34
CA LEU A 100 12.93 -0.59 -3.58
C LEU A 100 14.19 -0.77 -4.45
N GLY A 101 14.13 -1.68 -5.44
CA GLY A 101 15.21 -1.90 -6.40
C GLY A 101 15.37 -0.74 -7.39
N VAL A 102 14.25 -0.28 -7.96
CA VAL A 102 14.22 0.86 -8.89
C VAL A 102 14.72 2.13 -8.21
N ARG A 103 14.38 2.34 -6.93
CA ARG A 103 14.79 3.51 -6.15
C ARG A 103 16.30 3.64 -5.91
N GLN A 104 17.06 2.55 -6.05
CA GLN A 104 18.53 2.60 -6.01
C GLN A 104 19.15 3.32 -7.23
N LEU A 105 18.36 3.57 -8.29
CA LEU A 105 18.82 4.28 -9.47
C LEU A 105 18.85 5.79 -9.19
N PRO A 106 20.02 6.46 -9.27
CA PRO A 106 20.17 7.87 -8.90
C PRO A 106 19.31 8.82 -9.77
N VAL A 107 18.96 8.43 -11.00
CA VAL A 107 18.11 9.22 -11.91
C VAL A 107 16.68 9.40 -11.39
N ILE A 108 16.25 8.52 -10.47
CA ILE A 108 14.88 8.49 -9.92
C ILE A 108 14.82 9.30 -8.62
N GLY A 109 15.94 9.40 -7.89
CA GLY A 109 16.13 10.28 -6.73
C GLY A 109 15.87 11.75 -7.02
N THR A 110 16.07 12.19 -8.27
CA THR A 110 16.08 13.59 -8.67
C THR A 110 14.78 14.09 -9.29
N SER A 111 13.82 13.19 -9.61
CA SER A 111 12.59 13.54 -10.34
C SER A 111 11.34 13.24 -9.52
N LEU A 112 10.63 14.30 -9.10
CA LEU A 112 9.33 14.19 -8.43
C LEU A 112 8.30 13.44 -9.30
N SER A 113 8.34 13.63 -10.61
CA SER A 113 7.45 12.96 -11.54
C SER A 113 7.69 11.44 -11.55
N ALA A 114 8.95 10.99 -11.48
CA ALA A 114 9.28 9.57 -11.42
C ALA A 114 8.85 8.95 -10.08
N GLU A 115 9.02 9.68 -8.98
CA GLU A 115 8.62 9.26 -7.63
C GLU A 115 7.12 8.95 -7.53
N ILE A 116 6.27 9.67 -8.29
CA ILE A 116 4.82 9.44 -8.33
C ILE A 116 4.44 8.43 -9.41
N ALA A 117 5.01 8.53 -10.61
CA ALA A 117 4.60 7.73 -11.75
C ALA A 117 4.92 6.23 -11.58
N ILE A 118 6.06 5.89 -10.98
CA ILE A 118 6.51 4.50 -10.86
C ILE A 118 5.59 3.69 -9.93
N PRO A 119 5.28 4.14 -8.70
CA PRO A 119 4.32 3.44 -7.84
C PRO A 119 2.94 3.28 -8.51
N CYS A 120 2.47 4.29 -9.23
CA CYS A 120 1.20 4.21 -9.99
C CYS A 120 1.26 3.18 -11.11
N ALA A 121 2.37 3.10 -11.85
CA ALA A 121 2.56 2.11 -12.90
C ALA A 121 2.60 0.69 -12.33
N ILE A 122 3.35 0.47 -11.23
CA ILE A 122 3.38 -0.82 -10.51
C ILE A 122 1.98 -1.18 -10.00
N GLY A 123 1.28 -0.22 -9.39
CA GLY A 123 -0.11 -0.37 -8.91
C GLY A 123 -1.07 -0.81 -10.02
N SER A 124 -0.88 -0.26 -11.22
CA SER A 124 -1.71 -0.59 -12.40
C SER A 124 -1.50 -2.03 -12.87
N VAL A 125 -0.29 -2.59 -12.76
CA VAL A 125 -0.03 -4.00 -13.11
C VAL A 125 -0.87 -4.95 -12.25
N TYR A 126 -1.13 -4.61 -10.99
CA TYR A 126 -1.95 -5.43 -10.12
C TYR A 126 -3.41 -5.52 -10.55
N THR A 127 -3.95 -4.50 -11.23
CA THR A 127 -5.34 -4.53 -11.69
C THR A 127 -5.53 -5.59 -12.79
N PHE A 128 -4.53 -5.77 -13.65
CA PHE A 128 -4.55 -6.79 -14.72
C PHE A 128 -4.30 -8.20 -14.20
N ALA A 129 -3.67 -8.33 -13.02
CA ALA A 129 -3.36 -9.62 -12.39
C ALA A 129 -4.47 -10.12 -11.43
N ALA A 130 -5.50 -9.30 -11.17
CA ALA A 130 -6.62 -9.62 -10.29
C ALA A 130 -7.68 -10.50 -10.99
#